data_AF-A0A8T5S3E2-F1
#
_entry.id   AF-A0A8T5S3E2-F1
#
_cell.length_a   1.000
_cell.length_b   1.000
_cell.length_c   1.000
_cell.angle_alpha   90.00
_cell.angle_beta   90.00
_cell.angle_gamma   90.00
#
_symmetry.space_group_name_H-M   'P 1'
#
loop_
_entity.id
_entity.type
_entity.pdbx_description
1 polymer ?
#
loop_
_entity_poly.entity_id
_entity_poly.type
_entity_poly.pdbx_seq_one_letter_code
_entity_poly.pdbx_strand_id
1 'polypeptide(L)'
;MPFLGLHPQGGITLPTICQALCTSNVMVQKAAVNGQLMLDKEKIYHAILFDPNTASFCSPKDVRDMADEMFEAEKRWLPQFKGL
;
A
#
# COMPACT_ATOMS: atom_id res chain seq x y z
N MET A 1 -13.01 35.11 7.38
CA MET A 1 -13.35 34.18 6.29
C MET A 1 -13.47 32.79 6.89
N PRO A 2 -14.54 32.01 6.61
CA PRO A 2 -14.62 30.64 7.13
C PRO A 2 -13.54 29.78 6.45
N PHE A 3 -12.89 28.93 7.23
CA PHE A 3 -11.85 28.01 6.76
C PHE A 3 -12.50 26.88 5.95
N LEU A 4 -12.28 26.84 4.64
CA LEU A 4 -12.87 25.85 3.71
C LEU A 4 -12.12 24.50 3.66
N GLY A 5 -11.14 24.29 4.54
CA GLY A 5 -10.37 23.06 4.60
C GLY A 5 -9.13 23.07 3.70
N LEU A 6 -8.90 21.99 2.96
CA LEU A 6 -7.73 21.86 2.08
C LEU A 6 -7.95 22.67 0.80
N HIS A 7 -6.93 23.43 0.41
CA HIS A 7 -6.88 24.20 -0.85
C HIS A 7 -5.68 23.74 -1.70
N PRO A 8 -5.77 22.58 -2.38
CA PRO A 8 -4.69 22.10 -3.22
C PRO A 8 -4.40 23.09 -4.34
N GLN A 9 -3.12 23.41 -4.56
CA GLN A 9 -2.69 24.18 -5.72
C GLN A 9 -2.17 23.23 -6.79
N GLY A 10 -2.80 23.28 -7.97
CA GLY A 10 -2.43 22.46 -9.13
C GLY A 10 -1.49 23.19 -10.09
N GLY A 11 -1.38 22.68 -11.32
CA GLY A 11 -0.61 23.30 -12.41
C GLY A 11 0.90 23.07 -12.35
N ILE A 12 1.36 22.23 -11.42
CA ILE A 12 2.77 21.84 -11.31
C ILE A 12 2.98 20.55 -12.11
N THR A 13 3.93 20.59 -13.04
CA THR A 13 4.45 19.39 -13.71
C THR A 13 5.72 18.95 -12.98
N LEU A 14 5.71 17.74 -12.42
CA LEU A 14 6.90 17.18 -11.81
C LEU A 14 7.94 16.80 -12.89
N PRO A 15 9.25 16.93 -12.62
CA PRO A 15 10.26 16.32 -13.46
C PRO A 15 10.01 14.81 -13.60
N THR A 16 10.32 14.25 -14.78
CA THR A 16 9.98 12.86 -15.14
C THR A 16 10.38 11.83 -14.07
N ILE A 17 11.58 11.95 -13.50
CA ILE A 17 12.07 11.00 -12.48
C ILE A 17 11.30 11.16 -11.16
N CYS A 18 11.00 12.38 -10.73
CA CYS A 18 10.19 12.61 -9.53
C CYS A 18 8.77 12.06 -9.71
N GLN A 19 8.18 12.27 -10.89
CA GLN A 19 6.86 11.72 -11.22
C GLN A 19 6.89 10.19 -11.21
N ALA A 20 7.90 9.56 -11.80
CA ALA A 20 8.04 8.11 -11.85
C ALA A 20 8.11 7.51 -10.42
N LEU A 21 8.96 8.07 -9.56
CA LEU A 21 9.11 7.63 -8.16
C LEU A 21 7.82 7.81 -7.34
N CYS A 22 7.14 8.95 -7.49
CA CYS A 22 5.85 9.14 -6.81
C CYS A 22 4.80 8.16 -7.33
N THR A 23 4.78 7.93 -8.64
CA THR A 23 3.83 7.02 -9.28
C THR A 23 4.05 5.58 -8.81
N SER A 24 5.29 5.07 -8.79
CA SER A 24 5.56 3.70 -8.33
C SER A 24 5.06 3.47 -6.91
N ASN A 25 5.32 4.42 -6.00
CA ASN A 25 4.93 4.27 -4.59
C ASN A 25 3.41 4.35 -4.40
N VAL A 26 2.75 5.28 -5.10
CA VAL A 26 1.28 5.39 -5.07
C VAL A 26 0.61 4.15 -5.66
N MET A 27 1.19 3.53 -6.68
CA MET A 27 0.62 2.30 -7.28
C MET A 27 0.66 1.12 -6.31
N VAL A 28 1.71 0.98 -5.49
CA VAL A 28 1.76 -0.03 -4.42
C VAL A 28 0.63 0.18 -3.40
N GLN A 29 0.42 1.41 -2.95
CA GLN A 29 -0.67 1.74 -2.02
C GLN A 29 -2.05 1.46 -2.62
N LYS A 30 -2.25 1.81 -3.90
CA LYS A 30 -3.48 1.46 -4.63
C LYS A 30 -3.69 -0.04 -4.73
N ALA A 31 -2.64 -0.82 -4.97
CA ALA A 31 -2.72 -2.27 -5.02
C ALA A 31 -3.16 -2.86 -3.68
N ALA A 32 -2.63 -2.36 -2.56
CA ALA A 32 -3.05 -2.77 -1.21
C ALA A 32 -4.53 -2.45 -0.95
N VAL A 33 -4.98 -1.24 -1.31
CA VAL A 33 -6.40 -0.85 -1.21
C VAL A 33 -7.29 -1.75 -2.07
N ASN A 34 -6.87 -2.06 -3.30
CA ASN A 34 -7.62 -2.98 -4.17
C ASN A 34 -7.72 -4.38 -3.57
N GLY A 35 -6.63 -4.91 -3.00
CA GLY A 35 -6.65 -6.19 -2.28
C GLY A 35 -7.59 -6.17 -1.08
N GLN A 36 -7.60 -5.07 -0.32
CA GLN A 36 -8.54 -4.85 0.77
C GLN A 36 -10.00 -4.82 0.30
N LEU A 37 -10.31 -4.10 -0.79
CA LEU A 37 -11.67 -4.04 -1.32
C LEU A 37 -12.15 -5.39 -1.87
N MET A 38 -11.23 -6.22 -2.36
CA MET A 38 -11.52 -7.57 -2.85
C MET A 38 -11.49 -8.64 -1.76
N LEU A 39 -11.11 -8.30 -0.52
CA LEU A 39 -10.86 -9.24 0.58
C LEU A 39 -9.87 -10.36 0.17
N ASP A 40 -8.83 -10.00 -0.58
CA ASP A 40 -7.84 -10.92 -1.14
C ASP A 40 -6.46 -10.67 -0.51
N LYS A 41 -6.07 -11.56 0.42
CA LYS A 41 -4.75 -11.51 1.09
C LYS A 41 -3.59 -11.64 0.10
N GLU A 42 -3.77 -12.36 -1.00
CA GLU A 42 -2.72 -12.55 -2.01
C GLU A 42 -2.40 -11.23 -2.71
N LYS A 43 -3.42 -10.43 -3.03
CA LYS A 43 -3.24 -9.10 -3.62
C LYS A 43 -2.55 -8.13 -2.68
N ILE A 44 -2.84 -8.22 -1.38
CA ILE A 44 -2.15 -7.42 -0.36
C ILE A 44 -0.69 -7.86 -0.25
N TYR A 45 -0.42 -9.17 -0.24
CA TYR A 45 0.95 -9.69 -0.29
C TYR A 45 1.71 -9.17 -1.52
N HIS A 46 1.11 -9.20 -2.72
CA HIS A 46 1.75 -8.64 -3.92
C HIS A 46 2.05 -7.15 -3.79
N ALA A 47 1.16 -6.37 -3.15
CA ALA A 47 1.44 -4.96 -2.89
C ALA A 47 2.67 -4.80 -1.99
N ILE A 48 2.74 -5.54 -0.88
CA ILE A 48 3.88 -5.50 0.05
C ILE A 48 5.17 -5.98 -0.65
N LEU A 49 5.08 -7.01 -1.49
CA LEU A 49 6.21 -7.53 -2.27
C LEU A 49 6.82 -6.48 -3.22
N PHE A 50 5.99 -5.60 -3.78
CA PHE A 50 6.42 -4.53 -4.70
C PHE A 50 6.71 -3.20 -3.99
N ASP A 51 6.54 -3.12 -2.68
CA ASP A 51 6.98 -1.95 -1.92
C ASP A 51 8.51 -1.80 -2.00
N PRO A 52 9.06 -0.64 -2.42
CA PRO A 52 10.49 -0.49 -2.65
C PRO A 52 11.37 -0.79 -1.43
N ASN A 53 10.88 -0.49 -0.22
CA ASN A 53 11.64 -0.78 0.99
C ASN A 53 11.66 -2.29 1.24
N THR A 54 10.50 -2.93 1.22
CA THR A 54 10.39 -4.38 1.41
C THR A 54 11.20 -5.15 0.35
N ALA A 55 11.06 -4.79 -0.93
CA ALA A 55 11.77 -5.43 -2.04
C ALA A 55 13.30 -5.25 -1.99
N SER A 56 13.79 -4.24 -1.26
CA SER A 56 15.24 -4.00 -1.12
C SER A 56 15.90 -4.90 -0.07
N PHE A 57 15.14 -5.39 0.92
CA PHE A 57 15.69 -6.07 2.10
C PHE A 57 15.17 -7.49 2.31
N CYS A 58 14.01 -7.84 1.74
CA CYS A 58 13.34 -9.10 2.01
C CYS A 58 13.32 -10.01 0.77
N SER A 59 13.50 -11.31 0.97
CA SER A 59 13.15 -12.29 -0.06
C SER A 59 11.61 -12.42 -0.16
N PRO A 60 11.05 -12.90 -1.27
CA PRO A 60 9.60 -13.11 -1.38
C PRO A 60 9.03 -13.98 -0.25
N LYS A 61 9.81 -14.95 0.24
CA LYS A 61 9.41 -15.77 1.39
C LYS A 61 9.31 -14.93 2.67
N ASP A 62 10.32 -14.10 2.96
CA ASP A 62 10.32 -13.23 4.15
C ASP A 62 9.14 -12.25 4.11
N VAL A 63 8.82 -11.72 2.92
CA VAL A 63 7.65 -10.86 2.73
C VAL A 63 6.35 -11.59 3.07
N ARG A 64 6.23 -12.85 2.68
CA ARG A 64 5.02 -13.65 2.92
C ARG A 64 4.83 -13.90 4.40
N ASP A 65 5.89 -14.37 5.06
CA ASP A 65 5.87 -14.67 6.48
C ASP A 65 5.56 -13.39 7.29
N MET A 66 6.22 -12.27 6.96
CA MET A 66 5.95 -10.97 7.58
C MET A 66 4.51 -10.49 7.37
N ALA A 67 3.96 -10.66 6.16
CA ALA A 67 2.58 -10.28 5.87
C ALA A 67 1.57 -11.11 6.68
N ASP A 68 1.79 -12.42 6.79
CA ASP A 68 0.93 -13.30 7.58
C ASP A 68 1.01 -12.96 9.08
N GLU A 69 2.21 -12.66 9.61
CA GLU A 69 2.39 -12.18 10.98
C GLU A 69 1.67 -10.84 11.25
N MET A 70 1.74 -9.90 10.29
CA MET A 70 1.01 -8.62 10.40
C MET A 70 -0.51 -8.84 10.36
N PHE A 71 -1.01 -9.74 9.50
CA PHE A 71 -2.43 -10.08 9.49
C PHE A 71 -2.88 -10.67 10.82
N GLU A 72 -2.07 -11.54 11.43
CA GLU A 72 -2.33 -12.11 12.77
C GLU A 72 -2.40 -11.02 13.84
N ALA A 73 -1.35 -10.20 13.92
CA ALA A 73 -1.22 -9.14 14.92
C ALA A 73 -2.37 -8.12 14.83
N GLU A 74 -2.80 -7.80 13.61
CA GLU A 74 -3.82 -6.79 13.33
C GLU A 74 -5.24 -7.37 13.16
N LYS A 75 -5.46 -8.68 13.42
CA LYS A 75 -6.77 -9.35 13.29
C LYS A 75 -7.94 -8.60 13.94
N ARG A 76 -7.68 -7.93 15.06
CA ARG A 76 -8.68 -7.13 15.78
C ARG A 76 -9.21 -5.98 14.91
N TRP A 77 -8.34 -5.36 14.13
CA TRP A 77 -8.63 -4.20 13.28
C TRP A 77 -8.99 -4.57 11.85
N LEU A 78 -8.75 -5.82 11.47
CA LEU A 78 -9.07 -6.38 10.16
C LEU A 78 -10.19 -7.45 10.23
N PRO A 79 -11.36 -7.16 10.84
CA PRO A 79 -12.42 -8.16 11.02
C PRO A 79 -12.97 -8.72 9.71
N GLN A 80 -12.86 -7.97 8.60
CA GLN A 80 -13.26 -8.39 7.26
C GLN A 80 -12.41 -9.52 6.67
N PHE A 81 -11.23 -9.79 7.25
CA PHE A 81 -10.37 -10.93 6.88
C PHE A 81 -10.57 -12.16 7.78
N LYS A 82 -11.57 -12.15 8.68
CA LYS A 82 -11.86 -13.30 9.54
C LYS A 82 -12.35 -14.49 8.69
N GLY A 83 -11.70 -15.64 8.84
CA GLY A 83 -12.08 -16.90 8.17
C GLY A 83 -11.41 -17.14 6.81
N LEU A 84 -10.50 -16.25 6.39
CA LEU A 84 -9.58 -16.43 5.27
C LEU A 84 -8.25 -17.03 5.71
#